data_AF-A0AAU5H844-F1
#
_entry.id   AF-A0AAU5H844-F1
#
_cell.length_a   1.000
_cell.length_b   1.000
_cell.length_c   1.000
_cell.angle_alpha   90.00
_cell.angle_beta   90.00
_cell.angle_gamma   90.00
#
_symmetry.space_group_name_H-M   'P 1'
#
loop_
_entity.id
_entity.type
_entity.pdbx_description
1 polymer ?
#
loop_
_entity_poly.entity_id
_entity_poly.type
_entity_poly.pdbx_seq_one_letter_code
_entity_poly.pdbx_strand_id
1 'polypeptide(L)'
;MRHVALDQHCLRSFGQPDRPRLDVRSRQQTLELPEHNPPLAWYLCALPNPWKWSDNAHLAFEGAPGEQWEGDALVRGLHVRLTNARPITGWGEHNIPLNEPRRNSVRFRTCRNYQFAWWLRTERNALDAPPEYVPPKRPGEGQQMSLM
;
A
#
# COMPACT_ATOMS: atom_id res chain seq x y z
N MET A 1 -8.39 -1.17 1.30
CA MET A 1 -7.83 -0.60 2.54
C MET A 1 -8.90 0.18 3.30
N ARG A 2 -8.94 0.05 4.62
CA ARG A 2 -9.92 0.73 5.50
C ARG A 2 -9.27 1.56 6.60
N HIS A 3 -8.08 1.15 7.00
CA HIS A 3 -7.32 1.73 8.07
C HIS A 3 -5.91 2.04 7.59
N VAL A 4 -5.19 2.82 8.38
CA VAL A 4 -3.77 3.12 8.19
C VAL A 4 -3.02 2.88 9.50
N ALA A 5 -1.76 2.48 9.40
CA ALA A 5 -0.84 2.35 10.52
C ALA A 5 0.40 3.20 10.21
N LEU A 6 0.35 4.48 10.57
CA LEU A 6 1.34 5.49 10.15
C LEU A 6 2.66 5.41 10.95
N ASP A 7 2.74 4.48 11.88
CA ASP A 7 3.98 4.03 12.52
C ASP A 7 4.71 2.95 11.72
N GLN A 8 4.04 2.35 10.73
CA GLN A 8 4.55 1.32 9.84
C GLN A 8 4.83 1.86 8.42
N HIS A 9 5.58 1.11 7.62
CA HIS A 9 5.89 1.42 6.22
C HIS A 9 5.59 0.21 5.32
N CYS A 10 5.71 0.37 4.00
CA CYS A 10 5.34 -0.62 2.99
C CYS A 10 3.88 -1.09 3.17
N LEU A 11 3.61 -2.37 2.93
CA LEU A 11 2.26 -2.95 3.04
C LEU A 11 1.65 -2.81 4.44
N ARG A 12 2.49 -2.75 5.50
CA ARG A 12 2.03 -2.60 6.88
C ARG A 12 1.43 -1.21 7.16
N SER A 13 1.75 -0.20 6.36
CA SER A 13 1.13 1.14 6.48
C SER A 13 -0.39 1.13 6.31
N PHE A 14 -0.95 0.05 5.75
CA PHE A 14 -2.39 -0.13 5.56
C PHE A 14 -3.06 -0.95 6.69
N GLY A 15 -2.36 -1.18 7.80
CA GLY A 15 -2.84 -1.94 8.95
C GLY A 15 -3.13 -3.40 8.60
N GLN A 16 -4.40 -3.69 8.32
CA GLN A 16 -4.89 -5.00 7.91
C GLN A 16 -5.47 -4.93 6.49
N PRO A 17 -4.65 -4.80 5.44
CA PRO A 17 -5.15 -4.79 4.09
C PRO A 17 -5.63 -6.19 3.69
N ASP A 18 -6.76 -6.26 3.01
CA ASP A 18 -7.16 -7.47 2.27
C ASP A 18 -6.09 -7.79 1.22
N ARG A 19 -5.73 -9.08 1.11
CA ARG A 19 -4.67 -9.55 0.21
C ARG A 19 -5.22 -10.70 -0.64
N PRO A 20 -5.80 -10.41 -1.81
CA PRO A 20 -6.18 -11.47 -2.73
C PRO A 20 -4.93 -12.27 -3.12
N ARG A 21 -5.06 -13.59 -3.21
CA ARG A 21 -3.98 -14.45 -3.65
C ARG A 21 -3.80 -14.29 -5.16
N LEU A 22 -2.59 -13.93 -5.58
CA LEU A 22 -2.22 -13.84 -6.99
C LEU A 22 -1.42 -15.08 -7.40
N ASP A 23 -1.68 -15.59 -8.60
CA ASP A 23 -0.84 -16.59 -9.24
C ASP A 23 0.37 -15.91 -9.91
N VAL A 24 1.52 -15.93 -9.24
CA VAL A 24 2.75 -15.31 -9.74
C VAL A 24 3.25 -15.89 -11.07
N ARG A 25 2.72 -17.02 -11.53
CA ARG A 25 3.09 -17.63 -12.82
C ARG A 25 2.23 -17.13 -13.97
N SER A 26 1.05 -16.59 -13.68
CA SER A 26 0.16 -16.07 -14.71
C SER A 26 0.58 -14.66 -15.15
N ARG A 27 0.68 -14.46 -16.47
CA ARG A 27 0.97 -13.15 -17.08
C ARG A 27 -0.23 -12.21 -17.04
N GLN A 28 -1.44 -12.73 -16.91
CA GLN A 28 -2.67 -11.96 -16.87
C GLN A 28 -3.61 -12.55 -15.82
N GLN A 29 -4.18 -11.69 -14.98
CA GLN A 29 -5.11 -12.10 -13.93
C GLN A 29 -6.22 -11.07 -13.81
N THR A 30 -7.43 -11.57 -13.61
CA THR A 30 -8.61 -10.76 -13.29
C THR A 30 -8.93 -10.97 -11.82
N LEU A 31 -9.14 -9.87 -11.09
CA LEU A 31 -9.54 -9.88 -9.69
C LEU A 31 -10.88 -9.18 -9.58
N GLU A 32 -11.87 -9.89 -9.05
CA GLU A 32 -13.13 -9.28 -8.65
C GLU A 32 -12.97 -8.65 -7.26
N LEU A 33 -13.31 -7.37 -7.16
CA LEU A 33 -13.22 -6.63 -5.91
C LEU A 33 -14.58 -6.64 -5.21
N PRO A 34 -14.62 -6.73 -3.87
CA PRO A 34 -15.87 -6.83 -3.15
C PRO A 34 -16.71 -5.55 -3.30
N GLU A 35 -17.95 -5.71 -3.77
CA GLU A 35 -18.92 -4.62 -3.90
C GLU A 35 -19.59 -4.27 -2.56
N HIS A 36 -19.83 -5.27 -1.71
CA HIS A 36 -20.46 -5.06 -0.40
C HIS A 36 -19.44 -4.58 0.62
N ASN A 37 -19.76 -3.46 1.29
CA ASN A 37 -18.86 -2.76 2.20
C ASN A 37 -17.50 -2.52 1.51
N PRO A 38 -17.40 -1.68 0.47
CA PRO A 38 -16.13 -1.49 -0.24
C PRO A 38 -15.10 -0.80 0.66
N PRO A 39 -13.80 -1.03 0.45
CA PRO A 39 -12.76 -0.26 1.14
C PRO A 39 -12.77 1.21 0.71
N LEU A 40 -12.03 2.07 1.44
CA LEU A 40 -11.82 3.47 1.05
C LEU A 40 -11.09 3.60 -0.29
N ALA A 41 -10.17 2.67 -0.55
CA ALA A 41 -9.43 2.55 -1.80
C ALA A 41 -8.85 1.14 -1.94
N TRP A 42 -8.37 0.84 -3.14
CA TRP A 42 -7.49 -0.29 -3.45
C TRP A 42 -6.10 0.21 -3.84
N TYR A 43 -5.09 -0.61 -3.59
CA TYR A 43 -3.70 -0.30 -3.89
C TYR A 43 -3.00 -1.52 -4.44
N LEU A 44 -2.39 -1.36 -5.60
CA LEU A 44 -1.55 -2.34 -6.24
C LEU A 44 -0.09 -1.91 -6.09
N CYS A 45 0.74 -2.86 -5.66
CA CYS A 45 2.18 -2.71 -5.51
C CYS A 45 2.83 -3.96 -6.10
N ALA A 46 3.67 -3.81 -7.12
CA ALA A 46 4.40 -4.92 -7.71
C ALA A 46 5.90 -4.60 -7.80
N LEU A 47 6.67 -5.39 -7.07
CA LEU A 47 8.12 -5.31 -7.05
C LEU A 47 8.70 -6.29 -8.09
N PRO A 48 9.49 -5.82 -9.06
CA PRO A 48 10.09 -6.71 -10.04
C PRO A 48 11.15 -7.61 -9.39
N ASN A 49 11.38 -8.77 -10.01
CA ASN A 49 12.46 -9.71 -9.68
C ASN A 49 13.42 -9.83 -10.88
N PRO A 50 14.71 -9.46 -10.76
CA PRO A 50 15.43 -9.01 -9.57
C PRO A 50 14.96 -7.63 -9.07
N TRP A 51 15.16 -7.39 -7.77
CA TRP A 51 14.66 -6.17 -7.10
C TRP A 51 15.27 -4.90 -7.70
N LYS A 52 14.42 -4.05 -8.27
CA LYS A 52 14.79 -2.71 -8.76
C LYS A 52 13.75 -1.69 -8.34
N TRP A 53 14.12 -0.81 -7.40
CA TRP A 53 13.19 0.15 -6.78
C TRP A 53 12.57 1.13 -7.79
N SER A 54 13.33 1.56 -8.81
CA SER A 54 12.83 2.43 -9.88
C SER A 54 11.75 1.77 -10.74
N ASP A 55 11.63 0.44 -10.65
CA ASP A 55 10.80 -0.40 -11.52
C ASP A 55 9.55 -0.91 -10.75
N ASN A 56 9.29 -0.38 -9.54
CA ASN A 56 8.17 -0.81 -8.68
C ASN A 56 6.84 -0.19 -9.11
N ALA A 57 5.96 -1.00 -9.69
CA ALA A 57 4.65 -0.56 -10.13
C ALA A 57 3.75 -0.25 -8.93
N HIS A 58 3.18 0.96 -8.94
CA HIS A 58 2.22 1.41 -7.95
C HIS A 58 0.96 1.93 -8.62
N LEU A 59 -0.21 1.55 -8.12
CA LEU A 59 -1.47 2.09 -8.58
C LEU A 59 -2.45 2.14 -7.41
N ALA A 60 -2.89 3.33 -7.06
CA ALA A 60 -4.03 3.55 -6.16
C ALA A 60 -5.27 3.78 -7.00
N PHE A 61 -6.42 3.24 -6.57
CA PHE A 61 -7.69 3.41 -7.29
C PHE A 61 -8.89 3.27 -6.35
N GLU A 62 -10.03 3.80 -6.77
CA GLU A 62 -11.30 3.79 -6.02
C GLU A 62 -12.46 3.36 -6.89
N GLY A 63 -13.59 3.06 -6.24
CA GLY A 63 -14.80 2.61 -6.92
C GLY A 63 -15.45 3.80 -7.63
N ALA A 64 -15.78 3.60 -8.89
CA ALA A 64 -16.39 4.60 -9.75
C ALA A 64 -17.30 3.89 -10.75
N PRO A 65 -18.56 3.57 -10.35
CA PRO A 65 -19.49 2.84 -11.21
C PRO A 65 -19.66 3.50 -12.57
N GLY A 66 -19.56 2.71 -13.65
CA GLY A 66 -19.64 3.19 -15.03
C GLY A 66 -18.33 3.75 -15.61
N GLU A 67 -17.31 4.00 -14.78
CA GLU A 67 -16.00 4.40 -15.29
C GLU A 67 -15.18 3.18 -15.76
N GLN A 68 -14.41 3.41 -16.81
CA GLN A 68 -13.42 2.47 -17.31
C GLN A 68 -12.09 3.20 -17.47
N TRP A 69 -11.01 2.53 -17.08
CA TRP A 69 -9.67 3.05 -17.23
C TRP A 69 -8.73 1.94 -17.67
N GLU A 70 -7.80 2.27 -18.55
CA GLU A 70 -6.78 1.35 -19.03
C GLU A 70 -5.46 2.09 -19.19
N GLY A 71 -4.38 1.49 -18.69
CA GLY A 71 -3.04 2.05 -18.80
C GLY A 71 -2.03 1.30 -17.95
N ASP A 72 -0.78 1.75 -18.02
CA ASP A 72 0.28 1.26 -17.15
C ASP A 72 0.05 1.76 -15.71
N ALA A 73 0.30 0.90 -14.72
CA ALA A 73 0.56 1.36 -13.36
C ALA A 73 1.75 2.36 -13.36
N LEU A 74 1.95 3.13 -12.27
CA LEU A 74 2.96 4.23 -12.23
C LEU A 74 4.40 3.82 -12.59
N VAL A 75 4.69 2.52 -12.75
CA VAL A 75 5.92 2.05 -13.38
C VAL A 75 5.64 1.03 -14.48
N ARG A 76 6.37 1.22 -15.59
CA ARG A 76 6.29 0.47 -16.84
C ARG A 76 6.42 -1.05 -16.60
N GLY A 77 5.60 -1.83 -17.32
CA GLY A 77 5.69 -3.30 -17.33
C GLY A 77 4.51 -4.01 -16.67
N LEU A 78 3.57 -3.28 -16.05
CA LEU A 78 2.30 -3.82 -15.60
C LEU A 78 1.14 -2.99 -16.15
N HIS A 79 0.49 -3.54 -17.16
CA HIS A 79 -0.74 -2.99 -17.74
C HIS A 79 -1.94 -3.37 -16.87
N VAL A 80 -2.78 -2.39 -16.55
CA VAL A 80 -3.96 -2.58 -15.71
C VAL A 80 -5.19 -2.06 -16.42
N ARG A 81 -6.26 -2.87 -16.43
CA ARG A 81 -7.60 -2.44 -16.80
C ARG A 81 -8.48 -2.39 -15.56
N LEU A 82 -9.13 -1.26 -15.35
CA LEU A 82 -10.10 -1.02 -14.29
C LEU A 82 -11.49 -0.90 -14.91
N THR A 83 -12.45 -1.64 -14.36
CA THR A 83 -13.88 -1.56 -14.70
C THR A 83 -14.63 -1.15 -13.44
N ASN A 84 -15.56 -0.19 -13.54
CA ASN A 84 -16.26 0.40 -12.40
C ASN A 84 -15.32 1.00 -11.35
N ALA A 85 -14.14 1.45 -11.79
CA ALA A 85 -13.10 2.00 -10.93
C ALA A 85 -12.21 2.95 -11.71
N ARG A 86 -11.57 3.87 -11.00
CA ARG A 86 -10.67 4.86 -11.58
C ARG A 86 -9.42 5.07 -10.73
N PRO A 87 -8.27 5.46 -11.33
CA PRO A 87 -7.07 5.76 -10.58
C PRO A 87 -7.24 6.94 -9.63
N ILE A 88 -6.57 6.87 -8.49
CA ILE A 88 -6.34 8.00 -7.60
C ILE A 88 -4.96 8.58 -7.92
N THR A 89 -4.93 9.88 -8.20
CA THR A 89 -3.71 10.63 -8.52
C THR A 89 -3.44 11.72 -7.48
N GLY A 90 -2.35 12.48 -7.63
CA GLY A 90 -2.04 13.61 -6.74
C GLY A 90 -1.46 13.24 -5.37
N TRP A 91 -1.09 11.97 -5.16
CA TRP A 91 -0.48 11.50 -3.92
C TRP A 91 1.04 11.27 -4.05
N GLY A 92 1.79 11.53 -2.97
CA GLY A 92 3.24 11.44 -2.95
C GLY A 92 3.87 11.85 -1.62
N GLU A 93 5.17 12.17 -1.65
CA GLU A 93 5.92 12.60 -0.45
C GLU A 93 5.31 13.85 0.19
N HIS A 94 4.71 14.74 -0.60
CA HIS A 94 4.07 15.96 -0.11
C HIS A 94 2.89 15.70 0.82
N ASN A 95 2.31 14.49 0.82
CA ASN A 95 1.27 14.12 1.78
C ASN A 95 1.81 13.82 3.17
N ILE A 96 3.13 13.63 3.35
CA ILE A 96 3.74 13.37 4.66
C ILE A 96 3.91 14.70 5.40
N PRO A 97 3.22 14.93 6.56
CA PRO A 97 3.28 16.19 7.29
C PRO A 97 4.71 16.54 7.71
N LEU A 98 5.03 17.85 7.72
CA LEU A 98 6.36 18.34 8.08
C LEU A 98 6.79 17.93 9.50
N ASN A 99 5.82 17.78 10.39
CA ASN A 99 6.03 17.39 11.80
C ASN A 99 5.97 15.88 12.04
N GLU A 100 5.74 15.04 11.02
CA GLU A 100 5.78 13.58 11.20
C GLU A 100 7.21 13.15 11.57
N PRO A 101 7.44 12.52 12.74
CA PRO A 101 8.78 12.18 13.23
C PRO A 101 9.60 11.35 12.23
N ARG A 102 8.93 10.55 11.41
CA ARG A 102 9.58 9.67 10.42
C ARG A 102 9.80 10.32 9.06
N ARG A 103 9.38 11.58 8.85
CA ARG A 103 9.51 12.28 7.56
C ARG A 103 10.94 12.31 7.03
N ASN A 104 11.92 12.45 7.93
CA ASN A 104 13.33 12.51 7.55
C ASN A 104 13.97 11.12 7.37
N SER A 105 13.27 10.05 7.74
CA SER A 105 13.72 8.69 7.48
C SER A 105 13.52 8.38 5.99
N VAL A 106 14.62 8.15 5.26
CA VAL A 106 14.57 7.78 3.83
C VAL A 106 13.63 6.60 3.60
N ARG A 107 13.68 5.59 4.48
CA ARG A 107 12.82 4.39 4.44
C ARG A 107 11.33 4.73 4.40
N PHE A 108 10.89 5.66 5.23
CA PHE A 108 9.48 6.07 5.29
C PHE A 108 9.16 7.07 4.18
N ARG A 109 10.02 8.08 4.02
CA ARG A 109 9.85 9.16 3.06
C ARG A 109 9.68 8.67 1.62
N THR A 110 10.46 7.68 1.18
CA THR A 110 10.41 7.17 -0.20
C THR A 110 9.42 6.02 -0.39
N CYS A 111 8.80 5.52 0.68
CA CYS A 111 7.86 4.42 0.58
C CYS A 111 6.53 4.89 -0.01
N ARG A 112 6.22 4.49 -1.26
CA ARG A 112 4.97 4.88 -1.93
C ARG A 112 3.72 4.42 -1.18
N ASN A 113 3.74 3.25 -0.55
CA ASN A 113 2.61 2.79 0.28
C ASN A 113 2.41 3.71 1.50
N TYR A 114 3.50 4.18 2.11
CA TYR A 114 3.45 5.10 3.24
C TYR A 114 2.94 6.48 2.82
N GLN A 115 3.44 7.00 1.69
CA GLN A 115 2.95 8.24 1.08
C GLN A 115 1.45 8.16 0.79
N PHE A 116 0.97 7.04 0.23
CA PHE A 116 -0.44 6.83 -0.03
C PHE A 116 -1.27 6.64 1.27
N ALA A 117 -0.72 5.99 2.29
CA ALA A 117 -1.38 5.89 3.60
C ALA A 117 -1.58 7.27 4.24
N TRP A 118 -0.61 8.17 4.11
CA TRP A 118 -0.78 9.57 4.52
C TRP A 118 -1.87 10.28 3.71
N TRP A 119 -1.90 10.10 2.39
CA TRP A 119 -2.99 10.63 1.55
C TRP A 119 -4.36 10.10 2.00
N LEU A 120 -4.48 8.80 2.31
CA LEU A 120 -5.72 8.23 2.84
C LEU A 120 -6.12 8.85 4.18
N ARG A 121 -5.15 9.13 5.06
CA ARG A 121 -5.42 9.82 6.32
C ARG A 121 -5.93 11.25 6.07
N THR A 122 -5.26 12.03 5.23
CA THR A 122 -5.56 13.47 5.06
C THR A 122 -6.77 13.73 4.18
N GLU A 123 -6.92 12.99 3.07
CA GLU A 123 -7.93 13.25 2.05
C GLU A 123 -9.19 12.39 2.18
N ARG A 124 -9.09 11.28 2.91
CA ARG A 124 -10.18 10.29 3.04
C ARG A 124 -10.52 9.97 4.50
N ASN A 125 -9.91 10.65 5.47
CA ASN A 125 -10.13 10.44 6.91
C ASN A 125 -10.00 8.96 7.32
N ALA A 126 -9.07 8.23 6.70
CA ALA A 126 -8.86 6.82 7.03
C ALA A 126 -8.46 6.65 8.49
N LEU A 127 -9.20 5.82 9.23
CA LEU A 127 -9.00 5.59 10.65
C LEU A 127 -7.67 4.90 10.94
N ASP A 128 -7.15 5.08 12.16
CA ASP A 128 -6.02 4.30 12.63
C ASP A 128 -6.40 2.83 12.72
N ALA A 129 -5.50 1.96 12.27
CA ALA A 129 -5.63 0.54 12.51
C ALA A 129 -5.52 0.29 14.02
N PRO A 130 -6.27 -0.67 14.57
CA PRO A 130 -6.01 -1.12 15.93
C PRO A 130 -4.53 -1.56 16.02
N PRO A 131 -3.85 -1.33 17.16
CA PRO A 131 -2.47 -1.74 17.32
C PRO A 131 -2.34 -3.22 16.96
N GLU A 132 -1.38 -3.53 16.09
CA GLU A 132 -1.14 -4.90 15.65
C GLU A 132 -0.87 -5.76 16.90
N TYR A 133 -1.55 -6.91 17.01
CA TYR A 133 -1.32 -7.82 18.11
C TYR A 133 0.16 -8.22 18.10
N VAL A 134 0.91 -7.70 19.06
CA VAL A 134 2.26 -8.17 19.37
C VAL A 134 2.06 -9.34 20.33
N PRO A 135 2.33 -10.59 19.92
CA PRO A 135 2.32 -11.69 20.87
C PRO A 135 3.22 -11.31 22.05
N PRO A 136 2.80 -11.52 23.29
CA PRO A 136 3.65 -11.22 24.44
C PRO A 136 4.98 -11.94 24.24
N LYS A 137 6.10 -11.18 24.32
CA LYS A 137 7.43 -11.79 24.31
C LYS A 137 7.44 -12.83 25.41
N ARG A 138 7.57 -14.11 25.04
CA ARG A 138 7.81 -15.16 26.02
C ARG A 138 9.11 -14.78 26.76
N PRO A 139 9.12 -14.71 28.10
CA PRO A 139 10.37 -14.52 28.83
C PRO A 139 11.32 -15.67 28.44
N GLY A 140 12.39 -15.37 27.69
CA GLY A 140 13.41 -16.36 27.34
C GLY A 140 13.81 -16.46 25.86
N GLU A 141 13.12 -15.85 24.90
CA GLU A 141 13.55 -15.88 23.49
C GLU A 141 14.54 -14.75 23.17
N GLY A 142 15.81 -15.02 23.50
CA GLY A 142 16.99 -14.73 22.67
C GLY A 142 17.21 -13.30 22.20
N GLN A 143 18.04 -12.59 22.94
CA GLN A 143 18.85 -11.48 22.43
C GLN A 143 19.79 -12.06 21.35
N GLN A 144 19.44 -11.93 20.06
CA GLN A 144 20.36 -12.30 19.00
C GLN A 144 21.49 -11.27 18.98
N MET A 145 22.63 -11.66 19.55
CA MET A 145 23.88 -10.91 19.55
C MET A 145 24.23 -10.48 18.13
N SER A 146 24.30 -9.17 17.90
CA SER A 146 24.95 -8.61 16.71
C SER A 146 26.45 -8.86 16.88
N LEU A 147 26.98 -9.84 16.14
CA LEU A 147 28.42 -9.93 15.92
C LEU A 147 28.82 -8.84 14.93
N MET A 148 29.89 -8.13 15.33
CA MET A 148 30.56 -7.04 14.61
C MET A 148 30.99 -7.44 13.19
#